data_AF-A0AAD8DXP1-F1
#
_entry.id   AF-A0AAD8DXP1-F1
#
_cell.length_a   1.000
_cell.length_b   1.000
_cell.length_c   1.000
_cell.angle_alpha   90.00
_cell.angle_beta   90.00
_cell.angle_gamma   90.00
#
_symmetry.space_group_name_H-M   'P 1'
#
loop_
_entity.id
_entity.type
_entity.pdbx_description
1 polymer ?
#
loop_
_entity_poly.entity_id
_entity_poly.type
_entity_poly.pdbx_seq_one_letter_code
_entity_poly.pdbx_strand_id
1 'polypeptide(L)'
;MMTRGATVRDLNEKLNAALKELEVSRKTCKDLLRERDENEVEVKEIIDKNTELKRQLVELHTQHVDILDQHNHLRQLVSEFQECRDTHDQALNRISGLEAELSVAHSTLSTINSLRVREQVANTNNLFDKLVGSASEQECKNTTVTIDLTGDDTLTKCQILSSHNRIKKYIKINKNIKKYKKLLKSQNIYKYNINLRKQRSNLHKQLVECNCNLEKSKLMYDNDIENLQKELLSRENTIKDIFCKYESCQQMLSERMQEACELVDLVKFNAERYESLTNNLTCSCAPTPSPPMSQSEVPASLNSVPHTSQTINSCESNILVYSDRIGSGFGSLLNNRCKHTIVSHCYHNLHFNELVYKIKNTQMNEQTTVVLMVGNSFNITKRDIVNGIETLLKLKLCKLILCALPYSNSLLDHENEYIFTLNNTMHILSCRHSDRLLYFDTNNVVRDFVLIREHMFLPKNSRHVLATLLAYNIHAVINNLTEIRLRDESVLSSIPNNTDNNSLNS
;
A
#
# COMPACT_ATOMS: atom_id res chain seq x y z
N MET A 1 10.66 -72.80 74.86
CA MET A 1 9.82 -73.17 73.69
C MET A 1 8.63 -72.23 73.42
N MET A 2 8.45 -71.10 74.15
CA MET A 2 7.29 -70.19 74.00
C MET A 2 7.45 -69.03 72.99
N THR A 3 8.60 -68.84 72.34
CA THR A 3 8.87 -67.69 71.45
C THR A 3 8.40 -67.86 70.00
N ARG A 4 8.20 -69.11 69.54
CA ARG A 4 7.78 -69.40 68.15
C ARG A 4 6.36 -68.90 67.80
N GLY A 5 5.44 -68.89 68.77
CA GLY A 5 4.05 -68.48 68.52
C GLY A 5 3.84 -66.97 68.42
N ALA A 6 4.73 -66.17 69.02
CA ALA A 6 4.70 -64.71 68.92
C ALA A 6 5.25 -64.22 67.57
N THR A 7 6.37 -64.81 67.12
CA THR A 7 6.98 -64.47 65.82
C THR A 7 6.08 -64.83 64.64
N VAL A 8 5.32 -65.94 64.73
CA VAL A 8 4.36 -66.32 63.68
C VAL A 8 3.18 -65.35 63.61
N ARG A 9 2.70 -64.84 64.75
CA ARG A 9 1.62 -63.82 64.78
C ARG A 9 2.08 -62.48 64.21
N ASP A 10 3.25 -61.99 64.61
CA ASP A 10 3.84 -60.76 64.07
C ASP A 10 4.08 -60.84 62.54
N LEU A 11 4.59 -61.97 62.05
CA LEU A 11 4.74 -62.19 60.61
C LEU A 11 3.38 -62.21 59.88
N ASN A 12 2.34 -62.79 60.49
CA ASN A 12 1.00 -62.82 59.90
C ASN A 12 0.34 -61.43 59.89
N GLU A 13 0.55 -60.62 60.92
CA GLU A 13 0.09 -59.22 60.98
C GLU A 13 0.81 -58.37 59.91
N LYS A 14 2.12 -58.51 59.77
CA LYS A 14 2.91 -57.85 58.71
C LYS A 14 2.48 -58.26 57.31
N LEU A 15 2.21 -59.55 57.10
CA LEU A 15 1.68 -60.04 55.83
C LEU A 15 0.33 -59.41 55.49
N ASN A 16 -0.59 -59.36 56.47
CA ASN A 16 -1.91 -58.75 56.28
C ASN A 16 -1.82 -57.23 56.04
N ALA A 17 -0.92 -56.53 56.72
CA ALA A 17 -0.67 -55.10 56.47
C ALA A 17 -0.13 -54.89 55.05
N ALA A 18 0.88 -55.64 54.64
CA ALA A 18 1.45 -55.57 53.30
C ALA A 18 0.42 -55.91 52.20
N LEU A 19 -0.46 -56.88 52.44
CA LEU A 19 -1.56 -57.21 51.52
C LEU A 19 -2.56 -56.07 51.38
N LYS A 20 -2.93 -55.40 52.48
CA LYS A 20 -3.81 -54.22 52.45
C LYS A 20 -3.15 -53.04 51.73
N GLU A 21 -1.88 -52.77 52.00
CA GLU A 21 -1.12 -51.74 51.29
C GLU A 21 -1.04 -52.03 49.79
N LEU A 22 -0.79 -53.29 49.41
CA LEU A 22 -0.78 -53.70 48.01
C LEU A 22 -2.14 -53.52 47.34
N GLU A 23 -3.24 -53.81 48.05
CA GLU A 23 -4.60 -53.62 47.54
C GLU A 23 -4.93 -52.13 47.34
N VAL A 24 -4.55 -51.27 48.31
CA VAL A 24 -4.69 -49.81 48.20
C VAL A 24 -3.86 -49.27 47.04
N SER A 25 -2.58 -49.67 46.95
CA SER A 25 -1.68 -49.29 45.86
C SER A 25 -2.22 -49.71 44.49
N ARG A 26 -2.77 -50.93 44.39
CA ARG A 26 -3.42 -51.42 43.16
C ARG A 26 -4.65 -50.58 42.80
N LYS A 27 -5.45 -50.16 43.78
CA LYS A 27 -6.62 -49.30 43.55
C LYS A 27 -6.18 -47.92 43.06
N THR A 28 -5.22 -47.28 43.73
CA THR A 28 -4.66 -45.99 43.32
C THR A 28 -4.09 -46.04 41.90
N CYS A 29 -3.36 -47.11 41.55
CA CYS A 29 -2.84 -47.29 40.19
C CYS A 29 -3.95 -47.39 39.14
N LYS A 30 -5.08 -48.06 39.45
CA LYS A 30 -6.25 -48.10 38.55
C LYS A 30 -6.93 -46.73 38.40
N ASP A 31 -7.02 -45.96 39.48
CA ASP A 31 -7.64 -44.64 39.45
C ASP A 31 -6.75 -43.65 38.66
N LEU A 32 -5.43 -43.67 38.85
CA LEU A 32 -4.47 -42.87 38.06
C LEU A 32 -4.49 -43.22 36.56
N LEU A 33 -4.64 -44.50 36.20
CA LEU A 33 -4.77 -44.89 34.80
C LEU A 33 -6.05 -44.34 34.17
N ARG A 34 -7.16 -44.32 34.92
CA ARG A 34 -8.42 -43.74 34.45
C ARG A 34 -8.30 -42.23 34.26
N GLU A 35 -7.73 -41.53 35.25
CA GLU A 35 -7.50 -40.08 35.18
C GLU A 35 -6.60 -39.73 33.98
N ARG A 36 -5.56 -40.53 33.73
CA ARG A 36 -4.72 -40.36 32.53
C ARG A 36 -5.53 -40.48 31.24
N ASP A 37 -6.40 -41.48 31.13
CA ASP A 37 -7.21 -41.68 29.93
C ASP A 37 -8.26 -40.56 29.75
N GLU A 38 -8.86 -40.07 30.84
CA GLU A 38 -9.78 -38.91 30.84
C GLU A 38 -9.04 -37.62 30.42
N ASN A 39 -7.85 -37.38 30.96
CA ASN A 39 -7.00 -36.25 30.60
C ASN A 39 -6.55 -36.32 29.12
N GLU A 40 -6.28 -37.51 28.59
CA GLU A 40 -5.93 -37.68 27.16
C GLU A 40 -7.10 -37.27 26.25
N VAL A 41 -8.34 -37.61 26.64
CA VAL A 41 -9.55 -37.19 25.92
C VAL A 41 -9.72 -35.67 25.99
N GLU A 42 -9.60 -35.06 27.17
CA GLU A 42 -9.72 -33.60 27.34
C GLU A 42 -8.66 -32.85 26.52
N VAL A 43 -7.40 -33.29 26.58
CA VAL A 43 -6.30 -32.68 25.80
C VAL A 43 -6.58 -32.79 24.30
N LYS A 44 -7.13 -33.91 23.83
CA LYS A 44 -7.52 -34.08 22.43
C LYS A 44 -8.63 -33.11 22.03
N GLU A 45 -9.67 -32.95 22.85
CA GLU A 45 -10.75 -31.98 22.61
C GLU A 45 -10.23 -30.54 22.55
N ILE A 46 -9.28 -30.19 23.42
CA ILE A 46 -8.62 -28.87 23.40
C ILE A 46 -7.83 -28.68 22.11
N ILE A 47 -7.09 -29.69 21.65
CA ILE A 47 -6.32 -29.65 20.39
C ILE A 47 -7.26 -29.48 19.19
N ASP A 48 -8.37 -30.22 19.14
CA ASP A 48 -9.35 -30.14 18.06
C ASP A 48 -10.00 -28.74 18.03
N LYS A 49 -10.38 -28.20 19.19
CA LYS A 49 -10.91 -26.83 19.31
C LYS A 49 -9.89 -25.77 18.92
N ASN A 50 -8.62 -25.93 19.29
CA ASN A 50 -7.55 -25.00 18.91
C ASN A 50 -7.32 -25.02 17.39
N THR A 51 -7.38 -26.20 16.78
CA THR A 51 -7.24 -26.38 15.33
C THR A 51 -8.39 -25.70 14.58
N GLU A 52 -9.61 -25.84 15.08
CA GLU A 52 -10.79 -25.18 14.52
C GLU A 52 -10.71 -23.65 14.65
N LEU A 53 -10.31 -23.13 15.81
CA LEU A 53 -10.11 -21.69 16.01
C LEU A 53 -9.02 -21.13 15.07
N LYS A 54 -7.92 -21.86 14.87
CA LYS A 54 -6.88 -21.47 13.90
C LYS A 54 -7.42 -21.43 12.47
N ARG A 55 -8.26 -22.39 12.09
CA ARG A 55 -8.93 -22.41 10.78
C ARG A 55 -9.82 -21.17 10.60
N GLN A 56 -10.67 -20.88 11.59
CA GLN A 56 -11.54 -19.70 11.57
C GLN A 56 -10.74 -18.39 11.52
N LEU A 57 -9.60 -18.31 12.21
CA LEU A 57 -8.72 -17.14 12.18
C LEU A 57 -8.13 -16.90 10.78
N VAL A 58 -7.68 -17.96 10.10
CA VAL A 58 -7.15 -17.87 8.73
C VAL A 58 -8.25 -17.46 7.73
N GLU A 59 -9.46 -17.99 7.90
CA GLU A 59 -10.62 -17.63 7.08
C GLU A 59 -10.98 -16.14 7.25
N LEU A 60 -11.06 -15.67 8.50
CA LEU A 60 -11.32 -14.27 8.80
C LEU A 60 -10.21 -13.34 8.27
N HIS A 61 -8.96 -13.76 8.37
CA HIS A 61 -7.83 -13.01 7.82
C HIS A 61 -7.92 -12.87 6.30
N THR A 62 -8.28 -13.96 5.60
CA THR A 62 -8.51 -13.93 4.14
C THR A 62 -9.61 -12.94 3.77
N GLN A 63 -10.76 -13.01 4.47
CA GLN A 63 -11.86 -12.06 4.25
C GLN A 63 -11.45 -10.61 4.50
N HIS A 64 -10.65 -10.34 5.53
CA HIS A 64 -10.14 -9.01 5.81
C HIS A 64 -9.23 -8.48 4.69
N VAL A 65 -8.36 -9.34 4.13
CA VAL A 65 -7.49 -8.96 3.01
C VAL A 65 -8.34 -8.63 1.77
N ASP A 66 -9.35 -9.44 1.45
CA ASP A 66 -10.25 -9.17 0.31
C ASP A 66 -10.99 -7.83 0.46
N ILE A 67 -11.49 -7.52 1.67
CA ILE A 67 -12.15 -6.24 1.97
C ILE A 67 -11.17 -5.07 1.84
N LEU A 68 -9.93 -5.25 2.29
CA LEU A 68 -8.89 -4.22 2.18
C LEU A 68 -8.58 -3.91 0.70
N ASP A 69 -8.51 -4.93 -0.15
CA ASP A 69 -8.30 -4.77 -1.59
C ASP A 69 -9.47 -4.05 -2.27
N GLN A 70 -10.71 -4.42 -1.92
CA GLN A 70 -11.91 -3.71 -2.41
C GLN A 70 -11.93 -2.24 -1.98
N HIS A 71 -11.58 -1.96 -0.72
CA HIS A 71 -11.48 -0.60 -0.21
C HIS A 71 -10.40 0.21 -0.94
N ASN A 72 -9.25 -0.40 -1.23
CA ASN A 72 -8.19 0.25 -2.02
C ASN A 72 -8.65 0.58 -3.44
N HIS A 73 -9.39 -0.34 -4.08
CA HIS A 73 -9.97 -0.11 -5.40
C HIS A 73 -11.01 1.03 -5.38
N LEU A 74 -11.91 1.05 -4.40
CA LEU A 74 -12.87 2.14 -4.23
C LEU A 74 -12.18 3.49 -4.00
N ARG A 75 -11.12 3.51 -3.19
CA ARG A 75 -10.32 4.73 -2.97
C ARG A 75 -9.70 5.22 -4.28
N GLN A 76 -9.19 4.33 -5.12
CA GLN A 76 -8.67 4.69 -6.44
C GLN A 76 -9.78 5.29 -7.32
N LEU A 77 -10.94 4.65 -7.42
CA LEU A 77 -12.08 5.16 -8.19
C LEU A 77 -12.52 6.56 -7.71
N VAL A 78 -12.60 6.78 -6.40
CA VAL A 78 -12.93 8.10 -5.83
C VAL A 78 -11.90 9.16 -6.25
N SER A 79 -10.61 8.80 -6.30
CA SER A 79 -9.56 9.70 -6.79
C SER A 79 -9.74 10.04 -8.27
N GLU A 80 -10.06 9.05 -9.10
CA GLU A 80 -10.33 9.24 -10.54
C GLU A 80 -11.56 10.12 -10.78
N PHE A 81 -12.63 9.93 -9.98
CA PHE A 81 -13.82 10.79 -10.01
C PHE A 81 -13.50 12.23 -9.60
N GLN A 82 -12.64 12.42 -8.60
CA GLN A 82 -12.21 13.75 -8.18
C GLN A 82 -11.44 14.47 -9.30
N GLU A 83 -10.53 13.78 -9.99
CA GLU A 83 -9.80 14.34 -11.13
C GLU A 83 -10.75 14.71 -12.29
N CYS A 84 -11.73 13.85 -12.58
CA CYS A 84 -12.76 14.13 -13.58
C CYS A 84 -13.60 15.37 -13.22
N ARG A 85 -14.00 15.48 -11.95
CA ARG A 85 -14.70 16.65 -11.43
C ARG A 85 -13.87 17.93 -11.56
N ASP A 86 -12.60 17.89 -11.16
CA ASP A 86 -11.71 19.06 -11.25
C ASP A 86 -11.53 19.51 -12.71
N THR A 87 -11.42 18.55 -13.63
CA THR A 87 -11.36 18.82 -15.08
C THR A 87 -12.67 19.44 -15.60
N HIS A 88 -13.82 18.96 -15.12
CA HIS A 88 -15.12 19.52 -15.48
C HIS A 88 -15.28 20.96 -14.97
N ASP A 89 -14.91 21.22 -13.71
CA ASP A 89 -14.95 22.56 -13.11
C ASP A 89 -14.02 23.52 -13.87
N GLN A 90 -12.84 23.06 -14.27
CA GLN A 90 -11.92 23.84 -15.11
C GLN A 90 -12.53 24.18 -16.48
N ALA A 91 -13.20 23.22 -17.12
CA ALA A 91 -13.87 23.44 -18.40
C ALA A 91 -15.01 24.44 -18.28
N LEU A 92 -15.84 24.35 -17.23
CA LEU A 92 -16.92 25.32 -16.96
C LEU A 92 -16.36 26.73 -16.75
N ASN A 93 -15.30 26.87 -15.95
CA ASN A 93 -14.63 28.15 -15.76
C ASN A 93 -14.10 28.74 -17.08
N ARG A 94 -13.55 27.90 -17.97
CA ARG A 94 -13.10 28.35 -19.29
C ARG A 94 -14.26 28.82 -20.17
N ILE A 95 -15.40 28.11 -20.15
CA ILE A 95 -16.61 28.50 -20.87
C ILE A 95 -17.10 29.86 -20.39
N SER A 96 -17.24 30.05 -19.08
CA SER A 96 -17.66 31.35 -18.52
C SER A 96 -16.70 32.48 -18.88
N GLY A 97 -15.38 32.21 -18.90
CA GLY A 97 -14.38 33.17 -19.38
C GLY A 97 -14.57 33.56 -20.85
N LEU A 98 -14.83 32.58 -21.73
CA LEU A 98 -15.10 32.82 -23.14
C LEU A 98 -16.41 33.60 -23.37
N GLU A 99 -17.44 33.33 -22.57
CA GLU A 99 -18.72 34.07 -22.63
C GLU A 99 -18.52 35.55 -22.25
N ALA A 100 -17.71 35.82 -21.22
CA ALA A 100 -17.35 37.19 -20.83
C ALA A 100 -16.55 37.90 -21.95
N GLU A 101 -15.54 37.25 -22.53
CA GLU A 101 -14.77 37.78 -23.67
C GLU A 101 -15.69 38.09 -24.87
N LEU A 102 -16.63 37.19 -25.18
CA LEU A 102 -17.59 37.35 -26.27
C LEU A 102 -18.57 38.52 -26.01
N SER A 103 -19.02 38.69 -24.77
CA SER A 103 -19.86 39.83 -24.36
C SER A 103 -19.14 41.17 -24.53
N VAL A 104 -17.86 41.23 -24.15
CA VAL A 104 -17.01 42.41 -24.36
C VAL A 104 -16.86 42.69 -25.86
N ALA A 105 -16.53 41.68 -26.67
CA ALA A 105 -16.38 41.83 -28.11
C ALA A 105 -17.67 42.35 -28.78
N HIS A 106 -18.84 41.84 -28.38
CA HIS A 106 -20.13 42.31 -28.87
C HIS A 106 -20.40 43.77 -28.49
N SER A 107 -20.08 44.17 -27.26
CA SER A 107 -20.19 45.56 -26.81
C SER A 107 -19.32 46.48 -27.66
N THR A 108 -18.06 46.11 -27.91
CA THR A 108 -17.13 46.88 -28.74
C THR A 108 -17.61 47.01 -30.19
N LEU A 109 -18.11 45.91 -30.78
CA LEU A 109 -18.69 45.93 -32.13
C LEU A 109 -19.93 46.82 -32.22
N SER A 110 -20.78 46.80 -31.19
CA SER A 110 -21.95 47.68 -31.10
C SER A 110 -21.53 49.16 -31.07
N THR A 111 -20.53 49.51 -30.25
CA THR A 111 -19.95 50.86 -30.19
C THR A 111 -19.40 51.29 -31.55
N ILE A 112 -18.58 50.48 -32.20
CA ILE A 112 -18.01 50.78 -33.52
C ILE A 112 -19.11 50.98 -34.57
N ASN A 113 -20.14 50.11 -34.59
CA ASN A 113 -21.26 50.26 -35.51
C ASN A 113 -22.04 51.56 -35.26
N SER A 114 -22.27 51.92 -34.00
CA SER A 114 -22.95 53.18 -33.67
C SER A 114 -22.15 54.42 -34.12
N LEU A 115 -20.82 54.40 -33.95
CA LEU A 115 -19.92 55.46 -34.42
C LEU A 115 -19.96 55.56 -35.95
N ARG A 116 -19.88 54.43 -36.64
CA ARG A 116 -19.93 54.36 -38.10
C ARG A 116 -21.26 54.92 -38.65
N VAL A 117 -22.39 54.58 -38.03
CA VAL A 117 -23.70 55.12 -38.42
C VAL A 117 -23.74 56.64 -38.20
N ARG A 118 -23.24 57.12 -37.06
CA ARG A 118 -23.16 58.57 -36.77
C ARG A 118 -22.29 59.31 -37.78
N GLU A 119 -21.13 58.75 -38.13
CA GLU A 119 -20.21 59.32 -39.13
C GLU A 119 -20.83 59.32 -40.53
N GLN A 120 -21.54 58.26 -40.92
CA GLN A 120 -22.30 58.24 -42.18
C GLN A 120 -23.35 59.35 -42.22
N VAL A 121 -24.13 59.52 -41.14
CA VAL A 121 -25.14 60.59 -41.04
C VAL A 121 -24.49 61.98 -41.09
N ALA A 122 -23.39 62.19 -40.37
CA ALA A 122 -22.63 63.44 -40.40
C ALA A 122 -22.09 63.74 -41.81
N ASN A 123 -21.54 62.73 -42.50
CA ASN A 123 -21.06 62.88 -43.87
C ASN A 123 -22.19 63.18 -44.87
N THR A 124 -23.36 62.55 -44.73
CA THR A 124 -24.53 62.88 -45.57
C THR A 124 -25.05 64.28 -45.31
N ASN A 125 -25.07 64.73 -44.05
CA ASN A 125 -25.48 66.08 -43.69
C ASN A 125 -24.47 67.12 -44.21
N ASN A 126 -23.17 66.90 -44.00
CA ASN A 126 -22.11 67.76 -44.54
C ASN A 126 -22.17 67.87 -46.08
N LEU A 127 -22.48 66.76 -46.78
CA LEU A 127 -22.66 66.77 -48.23
C LEU A 127 -23.91 67.58 -48.63
N PHE A 128 -25.02 67.40 -47.90
CA PHE A 128 -26.24 68.15 -48.10
C PHE A 128 -26.02 69.66 -47.88
N ASP A 129 -25.38 70.05 -46.78
CA ASP A 129 -25.05 71.44 -46.47
C ASP A 129 -24.15 72.07 -47.52
N LYS A 130 -23.15 71.33 -48.03
CA LYS A 130 -22.31 71.78 -49.15
C LYS A 130 -23.12 71.98 -50.42
N LEU A 131 -24.01 71.06 -50.77
CA LEU A 131 -24.86 71.15 -51.97
C LEU A 131 -25.90 72.28 -51.88
N VAL A 132 -26.48 72.50 -50.71
CA VAL A 132 -27.48 73.57 -50.48
C VAL A 132 -26.80 74.94 -50.34
N GLY A 133 -25.66 75.02 -49.65
CA GLY A 133 -24.90 76.27 -49.48
C GLY A 133 -24.25 76.77 -50.77
N SER A 134 -23.81 75.87 -51.65
CA SER A 134 -23.26 76.26 -52.97
C SER A 134 -24.32 76.69 -53.99
N ALA A 135 -25.62 76.63 -53.65
CA ALA A 135 -26.69 77.15 -54.50
C ALA A 135 -26.99 78.64 -54.26
N SER A 136 -26.44 79.28 -53.21
CA SER A 136 -26.85 80.64 -52.79
C SER A 136 -25.85 81.75 -53.13
N GLU A 137 -24.66 81.45 -53.64
CA GLU A 137 -23.66 82.47 -54.01
C GLU A 137 -23.00 82.15 -55.35
N GLN A 138 -23.74 82.22 -56.46
CA GLN A 138 -23.15 82.72 -57.71
C GLN A 138 -24.21 83.15 -58.73
N GLU A 139 -24.42 84.46 -58.80
CA GLU A 139 -24.92 85.13 -59.99
C GLU A 139 -24.00 84.85 -61.19
N CYS A 140 -24.64 84.44 -62.28
CA CYS A 140 -24.26 84.63 -63.68
C CYS A 140 -22.76 84.84 -64.01
N LYS A 141 -22.16 83.81 -64.60
CA LYS A 141 -21.49 83.93 -65.90
C LYS A 141 -21.45 82.59 -66.62
N ASN A 142 -22.14 82.56 -67.75
CA ASN A 142 -22.10 81.49 -68.74
C ASN A 142 -20.64 81.14 -69.06
N THR A 143 -20.20 79.96 -68.65
CA THR A 143 -19.02 79.33 -69.24
C THR A 143 -19.31 77.85 -69.37
N THR A 144 -19.55 77.45 -70.60
CA THR A 144 -19.63 76.07 -71.08
C THR A 144 -18.33 75.38 -70.69
N VAL A 145 -18.35 74.58 -69.63
CA VAL A 145 -17.20 73.75 -69.24
C VAL A 145 -17.23 72.49 -70.10
N THR A 146 -16.51 72.58 -71.21
CA THR A 146 -16.08 71.46 -72.03
C THR A 146 -15.12 70.61 -71.19
N ILE A 147 -15.51 69.37 -70.87
CA ILE A 147 -14.64 68.43 -70.17
C ILE A 147 -13.61 67.92 -71.19
N ASP A 148 -12.39 68.45 -71.09
CA ASP A 148 -11.22 67.91 -71.76
C ASP A 148 -10.82 66.58 -71.08
N LEU A 149 -10.85 65.49 -71.87
CA LEU A 149 -10.47 64.13 -71.47
C LEU A 149 -9.07 63.74 -72.01
N THR A 150 -8.19 64.70 -72.27
CA THR A 150 -6.78 64.43 -72.61
C THR A 150 -5.85 64.61 -71.41
N GLY A 151 -5.92 63.66 -70.48
CA GLY A 151 -4.87 63.41 -69.50
C GLY A 151 -4.16 62.12 -69.85
N ASP A 152 -3.03 62.24 -70.56
CA ASP A 152 -2.05 61.18 -70.78
C ASP A 152 -1.59 60.63 -69.42
N ASP A 153 -1.94 59.39 -69.15
CA ASP A 153 -1.03 58.51 -68.42
C ASP A 153 -0.96 57.18 -69.16
N THR A 154 0.26 56.93 -69.61
CA THR A 154 0.70 55.85 -70.48
C THR A 154 0.28 54.48 -69.97
N LEU A 155 -0.71 53.86 -70.63
CA LEU A 155 -0.92 52.41 -70.59
C LEU A 155 -1.45 51.97 -71.95
N THR A 156 -0.50 51.58 -72.81
CA THR A 156 -0.61 50.68 -73.96
C THR A 156 -2.00 50.09 -74.20
N LYS A 157 -2.80 50.82 -74.97
CA LYS A 157 -4.14 50.42 -75.41
C LYS A 157 -4.02 49.74 -76.77
N CYS A 158 -4.01 48.41 -76.78
CA CYS A 158 -4.36 47.65 -77.97
C CYS A 158 -5.78 48.03 -78.40
N GLN A 159 -5.92 48.65 -79.57
CA GLN A 159 -7.19 48.90 -80.22
C GLN A 159 -7.87 47.55 -80.54
N ILE A 160 -8.85 47.18 -79.72
CA ILE A 160 -9.86 46.20 -80.10
C ILE A 160 -11.17 46.97 -80.29
N LEU A 161 -11.44 47.35 -81.54
CA LEU A 161 -12.74 47.81 -82.01
C LEU A 161 -13.77 46.67 -81.85
N SER A 162 -14.29 46.54 -80.63
CA SER A 162 -15.41 45.67 -80.32
C SER A 162 -16.70 46.46 -80.46
N SER A 163 -17.53 46.10 -81.44
CA SER A 163 -18.84 46.71 -81.68
C SER A 163 -19.66 46.87 -80.39
N HIS A 164 -20.36 47.99 -80.23
CA HIS A 164 -21.09 48.37 -79.01
C HIS A 164 -22.06 47.27 -78.49
N ASN A 165 -22.57 46.44 -79.41
CA ASN A 165 -23.41 45.28 -79.11
C ASN A 165 -22.66 44.14 -78.38
N ARG A 166 -21.37 43.95 -78.64
CA ARG A 166 -20.53 42.97 -77.93
C ARG A 166 -20.28 43.40 -76.47
N ILE A 167 -20.10 44.69 -76.21
CA ILE A 167 -19.96 45.23 -74.85
C ILE A 167 -21.25 45.04 -74.03
N LYS A 168 -22.42 45.34 -74.61
CA LYS A 168 -23.73 45.08 -73.94
C LYS A 168 -23.92 43.59 -73.63
N LYS A 169 -23.54 42.70 -74.55
CA LYS A 169 -23.57 41.25 -74.34
C LYS A 169 -22.63 40.84 -73.20
N TYR A 170 -21.41 41.37 -73.16
CA TYR A 170 -20.43 41.10 -72.11
C TYR A 170 -20.90 41.57 -70.72
N ILE A 171 -21.51 42.75 -70.61
CA ILE A 171 -22.08 43.25 -69.34
C ILE A 171 -23.22 42.33 -68.86
N LYS A 172 -24.10 41.89 -69.77
CA LYS A 172 -25.20 40.96 -69.43
C LYS A 172 -24.65 39.61 -68.96
N ILE A 173 -23.63 39.08 -69.65
CA ILE A 173 -22.94 37.85 -69.24
C ILE A 173 -22.30 38.03 -67.85
N ASN A 174 -21.59 39.13 -67.59
CA ASN A 174 -20.96 39.39 -66.29
C ASN A 174 -21.98 39.57 -65.16
N LYS A 175 -23.14 40.19 -65.42
CA LYS A 175 -24.25 40.24 -64.45
C LYS A 175 -24.75 38.83 -64.12
N ASN A 176 -24.90 37.97 -65.14
CA ASN A 176 -25.31 36.57 -64.93
C ASN A 176 -24.23 35.78 -64.17
N ILE A 177 -22.94 35.93 -64.51
CA ILE A 177 -21.83 35.30 -63.78
C ILE A 177 -21.84 35.73 -62.30
N LYS A 178 -22.03 37.02 -62.00
CA LYS A 178 -22.15 37.51 -60.62
C LYS A 178 -23.35 36.88 -59.90
N LYS A 179 -24.51 36.76 -60.56
CA LYS A 179 -25.69 36.08 -60.00
C LYS A 179 -25.41 34.60 -59.70
N TYR A 180 -24.83 33.86 -60.65
CA TYR A 180 -24.46 32.46 -60.46
C TYR A 180 -23.41 32.26 -59.36
N LYS A 181 -22.39 33.12 -59.28
CA LYS A 181 -21.41 33.08 -58.18
C LYS A 181 -22.05 33.29 -56.82
N LYS A 182 -23.03 34.21 -56.70
CA LYS A 182 -23.80 34.39 -55.46
C LYS A 182 -24.65 33.16 -55.13
N LEU A 183 -25.32 32.58 -56.13
CA LEU A 183 -26.13 31.37 -55.96
C LEU A 183 -25.26 30.18 -55.49
N LEU A 184 -24.10 29.97 -56.12
CA LEU A 184 -23.15 28.91 -55.78
C LEU A 184 -22.63 29.05 -54.34
N LYS A 185 -22.30 30.28 -53.92
CA LYS A 185 -21.90 30.57 -52.52
C LYS A 185 -23.03 30.24 -51.54
N SER A 186 -24.27 30.65 -51.86
CA SER A 186 -25.45 30.34 -51.04
C SER A 186 -25.66 28.82 -50.92
N GLN A 187 -25.54 28.09 -52.03
CA GLN A 187 -25.68 26.63 -52.06
C GLN A 187 -24.60 25.92 -51.23
N ASN A 188 -23.36 26.40 -51.28
CA ASN A 188 -22.27 25.85 -50.45
C ASN A 188 -22.51 26.08 -48.95
N ILE A 189 -22.97 27.28 -48.56
CA ILE A 189 -23.35 27.59 -47.18
C ILE A 189 -24.50 26.69 -46.72
N TYR A 190 -25.51 26.49 -47.57
CA TYR A 190 -26.63 25.61 -47.27
C TYR A 190 -26.18 24.15 -47.05
N LYS A 191 -25.31 23.61 -47.91
CA LYS A 191 -24.74 22.26 -47.76
C LYS A 191 -23.94 22.12 -46.46
N TYR A 192 -23.14 23.13 -46.12
CA TYR A 192 -22.39 23.17 -44.87
C TYR A 192 -23.31 23.19 -43.65
N ASN A 193 -24.37 24.02 -43.66
CA ASN A 193 -25.35 24.09 -42.59
C ASN A 193 -26.13 22.78 -42.39
N ILE A 194 -26.46 22.06 -43.47
CA ILE A 194 -27.06 20.72 -43.36
C ILE A 194 -26.10 19.75 -42.67
N ASN A 195 -24.82 19.78 -43.01
CA ASN A 195 -23.83 18.90 -42.36
C ASN A 195 -23.70 19.20 -40.86
N LEU A 196 -23.62 20.48 -40.49
CA LEU A 196 -23.61 20.90 -39.08
C LEU A 196 -24.86 20.44 -38.32
N ARG A 197 -26.05 20.52 -38.93
CA ARG A 197 -27.29 20.01 -38.32
C ARG A 197 -27.25 18.50 -38.08
N LYS A 198 -26.70 17.72 -39.02
CA LYS A 198 -26.51 16.27 -38.85
C LYS A 198 -25.51 15.97 -37.74
N GLN A 199 -24.38 16.65 -37.70
CA GLN A 199 -23.38 16.51 -36.63
C GLN A 199 -23.98 16.85 -35.26
N ARG A 200 -24.71 17.97 -35.15
CA ARG A 200 -25.40 18.36 -33.91
C ARG A 200 -26.41 17.30 -33.47
N SER A 201 -27.19 16.75 -34.39
CA SER A 201 -28.14 15.67 -34.08
C SER A 201 -27.43 14.40 -33.63
N ASN A 202 -26.28 14.05 -34.19
CA ASN A 202 -25.49 12.89 -33.78
C ASN A 202 -24.89 13.08 -32.38
N LEU A 203 -24.26 14.24 -32.13
CA LEU A 203 -23.73 14.58 -30.80
C LEU A 203 -24.82 14.57 -29.73
N HIS A 204 -26.02 15.05 -30.05
CA HIS A 204 -27.14 14.98 -29.12
C HIS A 204 -27.55 13.54 -28.79
N LYS A 205 -27.55 12.62 -29.77
CA LYS A 205 -27.81 11.20 -29.53
C LYS A 205 -26.75 10.56 -28.64
N GLN A 206 -25.48 10.84 -28.91
CA GLN A 206 -24.36 10.37 -28.09
C GLN A 206 -24.44 10.89 -26.65
N LEU A 207 -24.83 12.16 -26.48
CA LEU A 207 -25.04 12.75 -25.15
C LEU A 207 -26.16 12.04 -24.39
N VAL A 208 -27.29 11.75 -25.05
CA VAL A 208 -28.42 11.03 -24.43
C VAL A 208 -28.01 9.60 -24.04
N GLU A 209 -27.28 8.90 -24.90
CA GLU A 209 -26.78 7.55 -24.63
C GLU A 209 -25.79 7.54 -23.46
N CYS A 210 -24.85 8.49 -23.44
CA CYS A 210 -23.91 8.65 -22.34
C CYS A 210 -24.65 8.92 -21.01
N ASN A 211 -25.67 9.78 -21.02
CA ASN A 211 -26.46 10.08 -19.84
C ASN A 211 -27.27 8.86 -19.36
N CYS A 212 -27.78 8.04 -20.28
CA CYS A 212 -28.46 6.79 -19.95
C CYS A 212 -27.51 5.76 -19.30
N ASN A 213 -26.29 5.64 -19.82
CA ASN A 213 -25.25 4.79 -19.23
C ASN A 213 -24.85 5.28 -17.85
N LEU A 214 -24.72 6.60 -17.66
CA LEU A 214 -24.41 7.21 -16.37
C LEU A 214 -25.48 6.91 -15.32
N GLU A 215 -26.77 7.07 -15.66
CA GLU A 215 -27.88 6.73 -14.76
C GLU A 215 -27.91 5.24 -14.41
N LYS A 216 -27.60 4.35 -15.36
CA LYS A 216 -27.47 2.92 -15.09
C LYS A 216 -26.33 2.62 -14.12
N SER A 217 -25.18 3.26 -14.30
CA SER A 217 -24.04 3.11 -13.38
C SER A 217 -24.37 3.63 -11.98
N LYS A 218 -25.06 4.76 -11.85
CA LYS A 218 -25.53 5.26 -10.54
C LYS A 218 -26.42 4.24 -9.83
N LEU A 219 -27.41 3.68 -10.54
CA LEU A 219 -28.30 2.68 -9.98
C LEU A 219 -27.55 1.42 -9.51
N MET A 220 -26.51 0.99 -10.23
CA MET A 220 -25.67 -0.12 -9.80
C MET A 220 -24.90 0.21 -8.52
N TYR A 221 -24.31 1.41 -8.43
CA TYR A 221 -23.60 1.83 -7.22
C TYR A 221 -24.53 1.98 -6.01
N ASP A 222 -25.74 2.51 -6.19
CA ASP A 222 -26.73 2.62 -5.12
C ASP A 222 -27.10 1.23 -4.56
N ASN A 223 -27.27 0.24 -5.44
CA ASN A 223 -27.54 -1.15 -5.05
C ASN A 223 -26.34 -1.78 -4.32
N ASP A 224 -25.12 -1.53 -4.78
CA ASP A 224 -23.91 -2.02 -4.12
C ASP A 224 -23.72 -1.38 -2.73
N ILE A 225 -24.01 -0.09 -2.58
CA ILE A 225 -24.02 0.61 -1.30
C ILE A 225 -25.04 -0.01 -0.35
N GLU A 226 -26.26 -0.30 -0.82
CA GLU A 226 -27.29 -0.95 0.00
C GLU A 226 -26.86 -2.35 0.47
N ASN A 227 -26.21 -3.12 -0.40
CA ASN A 227 -25.69 -4.45 -0.06
C ASN A 227 -24.56 -4.38 0.97
N LEU A 228 -23.62 -3.44 0.81
CA LEU A 228 -22.54 -3.22 1.76
C LEU A 228 -23.08 -2.78 3.13
N GLN A 229 -24.12 -1.93 3.16
CA GLN A 229 -24.78 -1.54 4.41
C GLN A 229 -25.44 -2.73 5.12
N LYS A 230 -26.07 -3.65 4.37
CA LYS A 230 -26.63 -4.88 4.92
C LYS A 230 -25.55 -5.80 5.50
N GLU A 231 -24.43 -5.95 4.80
CA GLU A 231 -23.31 -6.77 5.28
C GLU A 231 -22.69 -6.16 6.55
N LEU A 232 -22.46 -4.85 6.57
CA LEU A 232 -21.93 -4.13 7.72
C LEU A 232 -22.82 -4.34 8.95
N LEU A 233 -24.14 -4.17 8.79
CA LEU A 233 -25.12 -4.42 9.86
C LEU A 233 -25.08 -5.89 10.35
N SER A 234 -24.93 -6.85 9.43
CA SER A 234 -24.79 -8.27 9.79
C SER A 234 -23.53 -8.52 10.62
N ARG A 235 -22.39 -7.96 10.22
CA ARG A 235 -21.11 -8.08 10.94
C ARG A 235 -21.15 -7.41 12.30
N GLU A 236 -21.75 -6.23 12.41
CA GLU A 236 -21.97 -5.56 13.70
C GLU A 236 -22.78 -6.43 14.66
N ASN A 237 -23.82 -7.10 14.17
CA ASN A 237 -24.63 -8.00 14.98
C ASN A 237 -23.84 -9.24 15.42
N THR A 238 -22.99 -9.80 14.55
CA THR A 238 -22.09 -10.90 14.93
C THR A 238 -21.08 -10.47 16.00
N ILE A 239 -20.51 -9.27 15.87
CA ILE A 239 -19.58 -8.73 16.87
C ILE A 239 -20.30 -8.55 18.21
N LYS A 240 -21.51 -7.99 18.22
CA LYS A 240 -22.33 -7.88 19.44
C LYS A 240 -22.58 -9.23 20.10
N ASP A 241 -22.92 -10.27 19.33
CA ASP A 241 -23.11 -11.63 19.85
C ASP A 241 -21.82 -12.20 20.47
N ILE A 242 -20.66 -11.98 19.84
CA ILE A 242 -19.35 -12.38 20.39
C ILE A 242 -19.08 -11.65 21.71
N PHE A 243 -19.35 -10.35 21.80
CA PHE A 243 -19.19 -9.58 23.04
C PHE A 243 -20.10 -10.11 24.16
N CYS A 244 -21.38 -10.38 23.88
CA CYS A 244 -22.29 -10.97 24.87
C CYS A 244 -21.77 -12.33 25.38
N LYS A 245 -21.26 -13.18 24.48
CA LYS A 245 -20.67 -14.48 24.86
C LYS A 245 -19.40 -14.31 25.70
N TYR A 246 -18.55 -13.35 25.33
CA TYR A 246 -17.34 -13.04 26.09
C TYR A 246 -17.66 -12.56 27.51
N GLU A 247 -18.60 -11.64 27.67
CA GLU A 247 -19.05 -11.15 28.98
C GLU A 247 -19.60 -12.29 29.84
N SER A 248 -20.43 -13.18 29.26
CA SER A 248 -20.95 -14.36 29.96
C SER A 248 -19.83 -15.31 30.41
N CYS A 249 -18.83 -15.57 29.55
CA CYS A 249 -17.66 -16.36 29.91
C CYS A 249 -16.83 -15.71 31.03
N GLN A 250 -16.65 -14.39 30.99
CA GLN A 250 -15.92 -13.64 32.01
C GLN A 250 -16.64 -13.71 33.36
N GLN A 251 -17.98 -13.63 33.36
CA GLN A 251 -18.79 -13.81 34.56
C GLN A 251 -18.63 -15.22 35.15
N MET A 252 -18.77 -16.27 34.33
CA MET A 252 -18.57 -17.66 34.79
C MET A 252 -17.15 -17.89 35.36
N LEU A 253 -16.13 -17.30 34.74
CA LEU A 253 -14.76 -17.39 35.24
C LEU A 253 -14.61 -16.70 36.60
N SER A 254 -15.24 -15.54 36.78
CA SER A 254 -15.27 -14.84 38.06
C SER A 254 -15.95 -15.66 39.15
N GLU A 255 -17.08 -16.30 38.83
CA GLU A 255 -17.80 -17.19 39.76
C GLU A 255 -16.92 -18.37 40.18
N ARG A 256 -16.27 -19.06 39.23
CA ARG A 256 -15.34 -20.17 39.54
C ARG A 256 -14.12 -19.73 40.33
N MET A 257 -13.59 -18.54 40.06
CA MET A 257 -12.47 -18.00 40.82
C MET A 257 -12.88 -17.72 42.27
N GLN A 258 -14.12 -17.26 42.50
CA GLN A 258 -14.66 -17.10 43.84
C GLN A 258 -14.85 -18.45 44.56
N GLU A 259 -15.40 -19.47 43.88
CA GLU A 259 -15.50 -20.84 44.42
C GLU A 259 -14.11 -21.41 44.80
N ALA A 260 -13.08 -21.16 43.98
CA ALA A 260 -11.72 -21.58 44.26
C ALA A 260 -11.13 -20.87 45.49
N CYS A 261 -11.40 -19.58 45.67
CA CYS A 261 -11.01 -18.85 46.89
C CYS A 261 -11.67 -19.44 48.14
N GLU A 262 -12.97 -19.77 48.08
CA GLU A 262 -13.68 -20.41 49.20
C GLU A 262 -13.08 -21.79 49.57
N LEU A 263 -12.65 -22.57 48.57
CA LEU A 263 -11.93 -23.83 48.78
C LEU A 263 -10.57 -23.63 49.46
N VAL A 264 -9.81 -22.60 49.05
CA VAL A 264 -8.52 -22.27 49.67
C VAL A 264 -8.72 -21.89 51.13
N ASP A 265 -9.73 -21.08 51.45
CA ASP A 265 -10.06 -20.70 52.83
C ASP A 265 -10.47 -21.92 53.67
N LEU A 266 -11.22 -22.87 53.10
CA LEU A 266 -11.57 -24.13 53.76
C LEU A 266 -10.34 -25.01 54.05
N VAL A 267 -9.41 -25.11 53.09
CA VAL A 267 -8.15 -25.85 53.28
C VAL A 267 -7.32 -25.20 54.37
N LYS A 268 -7.20 -23.87 54.36
CA LYS A 268 -6.49 -23.10 55.38
C LYS A 268 -7.09 -23.32 56.78
N PHE A 269 -8.41 -23.21 56.92
CA PHE A 269 -9.11 -23.48 58.18
C PHE A 269 -8.86 -24.91 58.69
N ASN A 270 -8.90 -25.90 57.80
CA ASN A 270 -8.61 -27.28 58.17
C ASN A 270 -7.15 -27.46 58.60
N ALA A 271 -6.19 -26.83 57.91
CA ALA A 271 -4.78 -26.87 58.29
C ALA A 271 -4.56 -26.26 59.69
N GLU A 272 -5.11 -25.08 59.97
CA GLU A 272 -5.05 -24.42 61.28
C GLU A 272 -5.68 -25.30 62.39
N ARG A 273 -6.78 -25.99 62.08
CA ARG A 273 -7.42 -26.95 62.99
C ARG A 273 -6.53 -28.16 63.26
N TYR A 274 -5.89 -28.73 62.24
CA TYR A 274 -4.95 -29.85 62.40
C TYR A 274 -3.73 -29.45 63.23
N GLU A 275 -3.14 -28.29 62.96
CA GLU A 275 -2.01 -27.75 63.74
C GLU A 275 -2.37 -27.58 65.22
N SER A 276 -3.57 -27.05 65.49
CA SER A 276 -4.09 -26.90 66.86
C SER A 276 -4.24 -28.26 67.57
N LEU A 277 -4.66 -29.31 66.87
CA LEU A 277 -4.77 -30.65 67.43
C LEU A 277 -3.40 -31.28 67.69
N THR A 278 -2.43 -31.12 66.78
CA THR A 278 -1.07 -31.62 66.96
C THR A 278 -0.32 -30.91 68.09
N ASN A 279 -0.53 -29.61 68.27
CA ASN A 279 0.07 -28.84 69.37
C ASN A 279 -0.47 -29.27 70.75
N ASN A 280 -1.67 -29.83 70.82
CA ASN A 280 -2.20 -30.43 72.06
C ASN A 280 -1.68 -31.86 72.33
N LEU A 281 -1.12 -32.53 71.31
CA LEU A 281 -0.59 -33.89 71.40
C LEU A 281 0.93 -33.94 71.67
N THR A 282 1.63 -32.81 71.61
CA THR A 282 3.03 -32.71 72.05
C THR A 282 3.09 -32.70 73.58
N CYS A 283 2.89 -33.89 74.15
CA CYS A 283 3.15 -34.22 75.53
C CYS A 283 4.62 -33.94 75.88
N SER A 284 4.84 -33.30 77.04
CA SER A 284 6.13 -32.94 77.64
C SER A 284 7.10 -34.12 77.78
N CYS A 285 7.77 -34.49 76.69
CA CYS A 285 9.00 -35.27 76.73
C CYS A 285 10.15 -34.34 76.39
N ALA A 286 10.70 -33.71 77.43
CA ALA A 286 11.90 -32.88 77.35
C ALA A 286 13.06 -33.67 76.71
N PRO A 287 13.65 -33.20 75.60
CA PRO A 287 14.90 -33.73 75.09
C PRO A 287 16.06 -33.08 75.84
N THR A 288 16.98 -33.94 76.27
CA THR A 288 18.29 -33.60 76.83
C THR A 288 19.18 -32.91 75.79
N PRO A 289 20.05 -31.97 76.21
CA PRO A 289 20.88 -31.18 75.30
C PRO A 289 22.06 -32.01 74.78
N SER A 290 22.24 -32.05 73.47
CA SER A 290 23.41 -32.61 72.80
C SER A 290 24.22 -31.52 72.07
N PRO A 291 25.53 -31.72 71.86
CA PRO A 291 26.54 -30.66 71.74
C PRO A 291 26.71 -30.12 70.30
N PRO A 292 27.39 -28.96 70.15
CA PRO A 292 27.48 -28.24 68.89
C PRO A 292 28.46 -28.91 67.91
N MET A 293 27.96 -29.29 66.73
CA MET A 293 28.80 -29.74 65.62
C MET A 293 29.26 -28.55 64.76
N SER A 294 30.55 -28.24 64.92
CA SER A 294 31.52 -27.83 63.91
C SER A 294 31.01 -27.19 62.61
N GLN A 295 31.28 -25.89 62.50
CA GLN A 295 31.27 -25.07 61.29
C GLN A 295 32.24 -25.64 60.25
N SER A 296 31.76 -25.82 59.02
CA SER A 296 32.59 -26.10 57.84
C SER A 296 32.88 -24.77 57.14
N GLU A 297 34.12 -24.33 57.22
CA GLU A 297 34.67 -23.23 56.44
C GLU A 297 34.61 -23.55 54.94
N VAL A 298 34.09 -22.63 54.14
CA VAL A 298 34.26 -22.60 52.68
C VAL A 298 35.01 -21.31 52.34
N PRO A 299 36.04 -21.34 51.48
CA PRO A 299 36.97 -20.22 51.33
C PRO A 299 36.35 -19.10 50.49
N ALA A 300 36.44 -17.89 51.02
CA ALA A 300 36.25 -16.66 50.26
C ALA A 300 37.42 -16.48 49.28
N SER A 301 37.17 -16.65 47.98
CA SER A 301 38.07 -16.17 46.94
C SER A 301 37.36 -15.17 46.04
N LEU A 302 37.64 -13.91 46.34
CA LEU A 302 37.79 -12.78 45.42
C LEU A 302 37.80 -13.14 43.93
N ASN A 303 36.93 -12.48 43.17
CA ASN A 303 37.30 -11.93 41.87
C ASN A 303 36.47 -10.67 41.61
N SER A 304 37.11 -9.53 41.85
CA SER A 304 36.67 -8.21 41.41
C SER A 304 36.68 -8.17 39.87
N VAL A 305 35.50 -8.19 39.27
CA VAL A 305 35.34 -7.96 37.82
C VAL A 305 35.54 -6.46 37.55
N PRO A 306 36.46 -6.07 36.65
CA PRO A 306 36.67 -4.66 36.35
C PRO A 306 35.49 -4.13 35.51
N HIS A 307 34.77 -3.17 36.07
CA HIS A 307 33.87 -2.30 35.32
C HIS A 307 34.69 -1.46 34.33
N THR A 308 34.93 -2.04 33.16
CA THR A 308 35.35 -1.29 31.99
C THR A 308 34.07 -0.87 31.30
N SER A 309 33.68 0.39 31.48
CA SER A 309 32.62 1.04 30.70
C SER A 309 33.10 1.15 29.25
N GLN A 310 33.09 0.03 28.53
CA GLN A 310 33.18 0.03 27.07
C GLN A 310 31.90 0.67 26.58
N THR A 311 32.03 1.91 26.13
CA THR A 311 31.12 2.52 25.16
C THR A 311 30.77 1.44 24.14
N ILE A 312 29.49 1.03 24.12
CA ILE A 312 28.94 0.06 23.18
C ILE A 312 29.22 0.63 21.79
N ASN A 313 30.32 0.18 21.18
CA ASN A 313 30.66 0.49 19.81
C ASN A 313 29.48 0.00 18.97
N SER A 314 28.80 0.94 18.32
CA SER A 314 27.65 0.70 17.47
C SER A 314 27.92 -0.51 16.58
N CYS A 315 27.11 -1.55 16.73
CA CYS A 315 27.20 -2.78 15.96
C CYS A 315 26.89 -2.44 14.49
N GLU A 316 27.90 -2.02 13.73
CA GLU A 316 27.76 -1.64 12.34
C GLU A 316 27.40 -2.88 11.52
N SER A 317 26.11 -3.04 11.25
CA SER A 317 25.61 -4.11 10.40
C SER A 317 26.10 -3.88 8.96
N ASN A 318 26.83 -4.86 8.41
CA ASN A 318 27.29 -4.81 7.03
C ASN A 318 26.14 -5.13 6.07
N ILE A 319 25.86 -4.22 5.13
CA ILE A 319 24.85 -4.45 4.10
C ILE A 319 25.57 -4.66 2.77
N LEU A 320 25.31 -5.81 2.14
CA LEU A 320 25.84 -6.14 0.83
C LEU A 320 24.74 -6.03 -0.22
N VAL A 321 24.90 -5.14 -1.19
CA VAL A 321 23.94 -4.95 -2.28
C VAL A 321 24.45 -5.66 -3.53
N TYR A 322 23.79 -6.75 -3.92
CA TYR A 322 24.06 -7.47 -5.15
C TYR A 322 23.07 -7.03 -6.21
N SER A 323 23.59 -6.60 -7.35
CA SER A 323 22.74 -6.10 -8.41
C SER A 323 23.32 -6.35 -9.79
N ASP A 324 22.44 -6.37 -10.78
CA ASP A 324 22.84 -6.25 -12.17
C ASP A 324 23.01 -4.77 -12.56
N ARG A 325 22.89 -4.46 -13.86
CA ARG A 325 23.02 -3.09 -14.38
C ARG A 325 22.05 -2.10 -13.72
N ILE A 326 20.90 -2.53 -13.20
CA ILE A 326 19.92 -1.63 -12.56
C ILE A 326 20.46 -0.98 -11.28
N GLY A 327 21.32 -1.69 -10.55
CA GLY A 327 21.91 -1.21 -9.30
C GLY A 327 23.11 -0.29 -9.50
N SER A 328 23.47 0.02 -10.75
CA SER A 328 24.61 0.89 -11.04
C SER A 328 24.45 2.27 -10.38
N GLY A 329 25.38 2.59 -9.48
CA GLY A 329 25.39 3.83 -8.70
C GLY A 329 24.60 3.79 -7.38
N PHE A 330 23.80 2.75 -7.11
CA PHE A 330 23.03 2.65 -5.86
C PHE A 330 23.93 2.61 -4.62
N GLY A 331 25.09 1.95 -4.67
CA GLY A 331 26.03 1.89 -3.53
C GLY A 331 26.38 3.28 -2.98
N SER A 332 26.78 4.21 -3.86
CA SER A 332 27.09 5.59 -3.45
C SER A 332 25.87 6.34 -2.90
N LEU A 333 24.69 6.12 -3.50
CA LEU A 333 23.44 6.77 -3.10
C LEU A 333 22.90 6.25 -1.76
N LEU A 334 23.11 4.97 -1.47
CA LEU A 334 22.70 4.34 -0.22
C LEU A 334 23.68 4.67 0.89
N ASN A 335 25.00 4.65 0.65
CA ASN A 335 26.00 5.08 1.65
C ASN A 335 25.78 6.53 2.12
N ASN A 336 25.30 7.41 1.25
CA ASN A 336 25.00 8.79 1.63
C ASN A 336 23.71 8.93 2.49
N ARG A 337 22.89 7.88 2.61
CA ARG A 337 21.57 7.94 3.24
C ARG A 337 21.38 6.96 4.39
N CYS A 338 22.09 5.84 4.38
CA CYS A 338 22.12 4.88 5.47
C CYS A 338 23.30 5.18 6.39
N LYS A 339 23.10 5.04 7.70
CA LYS A 339 24.17 5.11 8.71
C LYS A 339 25.04 3.84 8.76
N HIS A 340 24.67 2.83 7.99
CA HIS A 340 25.33 1.53 7.95
C HIS A 340 26.32 1.47 6.79
N THR A 341 27.36 0.67 6.93
CA THR A 341 28.36 0.44 5.87
C THR A 341 27.75 -0.40 4.75
N ILE A 342 27.60 0.21 3.56
CA ILE A 342 27.03 -0.46 2.38
C ILE A 342 28.12 -0.75 1.36
N VAL A 343 28.28 -2.04 1.03
CA VAL A 343 29.16 -2.50 -0.04
C VAL A 343 28.30 -2.94 -1.22
N SER A 344 28.48 -2.29 -2.37
CA SER A 344 27.70 -2.58 -3.57
C SER A 344 28.51 -3.39 -4.58
N HIS A 345 27.99 -4.56 -4.93
CA HIS A 345 28.49 -5.44 -5.98
C HIS A 345 27.53 -5.37 -7.18
N CYS A 346 27.86 -4.49 -8.12
CA CYS A 346 27.10 -4.30 -9.36
C CYS A 346 27.79 -5.04 -10.51
N TYR A 347 27.16 -6.09 -11.03
CA TYR A 347 27.69 -6.89 -12.12
C TYR A 347 26.87 -6.68 -13.39
N HIS A 348 27.48 -6.07 -14.40
CA HIS A 348 26.79 -5.82 -15.66
C HIS A 348 26.56 -7.16 -16.39
N ASN A 349 25.34 -7.35 -16.90
CA ASN A 349 24.93 -8.51 -17.71
C ASN A 349 24.92 -9.87 -17.00
N LEU A 350 24.98 -9.92 -15.65
CA LEU A 350 24.75 -11.19 -14.95
C LEU A 350 23.25 -11.49 -14.84
N HIS A 351 22.91 -12.76 -15.05
CA HIS A 351 21.57 -13.26 -14.80
C HIS A 351 21.35 -13.57 -13.31
N PHE A 352 20.09 -13.73 -12.90
CA PHE A 352 19.71 -14.00 -11.51
C PHE A 352 20.48 -15.18 -10.89
N ASN A 353 20.57 -16.31 -11.60
CA ASN A 353 21.26 -17.51 -11.11
C ASN A 353 22.78 -17.27 -10.89
N GLU A 354 23.40 -16.43 -11.72
CA GLU A 354 24.81 -16.08 -11.58
C GLU A 354 25.04 -15.14 -10.39
N LEU A 355 24.12 -14.19 -10.17
CA LEU A 355 24.13 -13.36 -8.96
C LEU A 355 23.98 -14.19 -7.69
N VAL A 356 23.04 -15.15 -7.68
CA VAL A 356 22.87 -16.10 -6.57
C VAL A 356 24.14 -16.91 -6.34
N TYR A 357 24.79 -17.40 -7.41
CA TYR A 357 26.06 -18.11 -7.30
C TYR A 357 27.17 -17.24 -6.73
N LYS A 358 27.25 -15.96 -7.12
CA LYS A 358 28.22 -15.01 -6.54
C LYS A 358 27.96 -14.79 -5.05
N ILE A 359 26.70 -14.56 -4.65
CA ILE A 359 26.33 -14.38 -3.23
C ILE A 359 26.71 -15.62 -2.41
N LYS A 360 26.39 -16.82 -2.92
CA LYS A 360 26.70 -18.09 -2.25
C LYS A 360 28.20 -18.28 -1.99
N ASN A 361 29.06 -17.80 -2.86
CA ASN A 361 30.50 -17.95 -2.75
C ASN A 361 31.19 -16.79 -2.00
N THR A 362 30.46 -15.75 -1.62
CA THR A 362 30.99 -14.67 -0.79
C THR A 362 30.98 -15.11 0.67
N GLN A 363 32.11 -14.96 1.37
CA GLN A 363 32.18 -15.20 2.80
C GLN A 363 31.37 -14.12 3.54
N MET A 364 30.29 -14.52 4.22
CA MET A 364 29.40 -13.62 4.95
C MET A 364 29.36 -13.96 6.43
N ASN A 365 29.14 -12.96 7.28
CA ASN A 365 28.92 -13.14 8.71
C ASN A 365 27.42 -13.21 9.02
N GLU A 366 27.06 -13.74 10.20
CA GLU A 366 25.67 -13.87 10.65
C GLU A 366 24.94 -12.52 10.84
N GLN A 367 25.68 -11.41 10.80
CA GLN A 367 25.14 -10.05 10.89
C GLN A 367 24.97 -9.38 9.52
N THR A 368 25.30 -10.07 8.43
CA THR A 368 25.25 -9.49 7.08
C THR A 368 23.82 -9.48 6.58
N THR A 369 23.35 -8.31 6.14
CA THR A 369 22.10 -8.17 5.40
C THR A 369 22.41 -8.10 3.91
N VAL A 370 21.75 -8.94 3.12
CA VAL A 370 21.93 -8.97 1.67
C VAL A 370 20.74 -8.34 0.99
N VAL A 371 20.98 -7.38 0.10
CA VAL A 371 19.96 -6.79 -0.77
C VAL A 371 20.21 -7.29 -2.19
N LEU A 372 19.20 -7.93 -2.79
CA LEU A 372 19.27 -8.42 -4.17
C LEU A 372 18.36 -7.58 -5.07
N MET A 373 18.95 -6.94 -6.08
CA MET A 373 18.23 -6.15 -7.09
C MET A 373 18.53 -6.68 -8.48
N VAL A 374 17.51 -7.15 -9.19
CA VAL A 374 17.67 -7.64 -10.56
C VAL A 374 16.75 -6.84 -11.47
N GLY A 375 17.31 -6.20 -12.49
CA GLY A 375 16.56 -5.47 -13.51
C GLY A 375 16.25 -6.32 -14.72
N ASN A 376 17.17 -7.22 -15.11
CA ASN A 376 17.00 -8.09 -16.25
C ASN A 376 16.17 -9.33 -15.87
N SER A 377 14.87 -9.25 -16.13
CA SER A 377 13.93 -10.36 -15.92
C SER A 377 13.92 -11.40 -17.04
N PHE A 378 14.52 -11.09 -18.19
CA PHE A 378 14.54 -11.99 -19.33
C PHE A 378 15.38 -13.24 -18.99
N ASN A 379 14.79 -14.41 -19.21
CA ASN A 379 15.32 -15.75 -18.88
C ASN A 379 15.24 -16.18 -17.41
N ILE A 380 14.65 -15.38 -16.51
CA ILE A 380 14.39 -15.84 -15.14
C ILE A 380 13.11 -16.68 -15.14
N THR A 381 13.16 -17.95 -14.74
CA THR A 381 11.95 -18.75 -14.51
C THR A 381 11.51 -18.71 -13.05
N LYS A 382 10.25 -19.05 -12.78
CA LYS A 382 9.76 -19.23 -11.39
C LYS A 382 10.62 -20.23 -10.61
N ARG A 383 11.08 -21.29 -11.27
CA ARG A 383 11.93 -22.33 -10.68
C ARG A 383 13.28 -21.74 -10.26
N ASP A 384 13.87 -20.88 -11.09
CA ASP A 384 15.12 -20.19 -10.77
C ASP A 384 14.96 -19.34 -9.51
N ILE A 385 13.88 -18.55 -9.40
CA ILE A 385 13.57 -17.73 -8.23
C ILE A 385 13.46 -18.58 -6.96
N VAL A 386 12.66 -19.65 -6.99
CA VAL A 386 12.46 -20.54 -5.83
C VAL A 386 13.79 -21.18 -5.42
N ASN A 387 14.48 -21.84 -6.35
CA ASN A 387 15.74 -22.53 -6.05
C ASN A 387 16.83 -21.56 -5.59
N GLY A 388 16.89 -20.37 -6.19
CA GLY A 388 17.87 -19.35 -5.84
C GLY A 388 17.65 -18.81 -4.44
N ILE A 389 16.41 -18.43 -4.11
CA ILE A 389 16.05 -17.92 -2.78
C ILE A 389 16.27 -18.99 -1.71
N GLU A 390 15.84 -20.24 -1.94
CA GLU A 390 16.08 -21.33 -0.99
C GLU A 390 17.58 -21.59 -0.77
N THR A 391 18.39 -21.45 -1.83
CA THR A 391 19.85 -21.55 -1.73
C THR A 391 20.43 -20.42 -0.88
N LEU A 392 19.93 -19.18 -1.04
CA LEU A 392 20.37 -18.04 -0.24
C LEU A 392 19.91 -18.12 1.22
N LEU A 393 18.72 -18.66 1.49
CA LEU A 393 18.22 -18.85 2.85
C LEU A 393 19.00 -19.92 3.64
N LYS A 394 19.67 -20.86 2.96
CA LYS A 394 20.60 -21.80 3.61
C LYS A 394 21.89 -21.14 4.11
N LEU A 395 22.21 -19.93 3.63
CA LEU A 395 23.36 -19.17 4.09
C LEU A 395 23.07 -18.58 5.49
N LYS A 396 24.12 -18.39 6.27
CA LYS A 396 24.09 -17.74 7.59
C LYS A 396 24.01 -16.21 7.44
N LEU A 397 22.87 -15.72 6.96
CA LEU A 397 22.58 -14.29 6.77
C LEU A 397 21.63 -13.79 7.86
N CYS A 398 21.78 -12.52 8.22
CA CYS A 398 20.87 -11.84 9.15
C CYS A 398 19.49 -11.66 8.50
N LYS A 399 19.45 -11.02 7.32
CA LYS A 399 18.25 -10.82 6.53
C LYS A 399 18.57 -10.80 5.03
N LEU A 400 17.66 -11.32 4.22
CA LEU A 400 17.68 -11.19 2.77
C LEU A 400 16.55 -10.26 2.34
N ILE A 401 16.87 -9.21 1.59
CA ILE A 401 15.92 -8.23 1.06
C ILE A 401 15.89 -8.40 -0.46
N LEU A 402 14.73 -8.77 -0.99
CA LEU A 402 14.47 -8.89 -2.43
C LEU A 402 13.76 -7.64 -2.92
N CYS A 403 14.32 -6.98 -3.92
CA CYS A 403 13.60 -5.93 -4.64
C CYS A 403 12.81 -6.55 -5.80
N ALA A 404 11.60 -6.06 -6.02
CA ALA A 404 10.79 -6.47 -7.16
C ALA A 404 11.52 -6.24 -8.50
N LEU A 405 11.27 -7.13 -9.45
CA LEU A 405 11.64 -6.93 -10.84
C LEU A 405 10.80 -5.75 -11.38
N PRO A 406 11.42 -4.78 -12.06
CA PRO A 406 10.74 -3.57 -12.45
C PRO A 406 9.81 -3.76 -13.67
N TYR A 407 8.60 -3.20 -13.62
CA TYR A 407 7.76 -3.02 -14.81
C TYR A 407 8.31 -1.91 -15.70
N SER A 408 8.00 -1.99 -16.99
CA SER A 408 8.35 -0.94 -17.93
C SER A 408 7.27 -0.77 -18.99
N ASN A 409 6.92 0.48 -19.26
CA ASN A 409 6.02 0.84 -20.37
C ASN A 409 6.65 0.57 -21.75
N SER A 410 7.95 0.26 -21.81
CA SER A 410 8.63 -0.15 -23.05
C SER A 410 8.56 -1.65 -23.33
N LEU A 411 8.10 -2.44 -22.35
CA LEU A 411 7.86 -3.88 -22.49
C LEU A 411 6.47 -4.14 -23.03
N LEU A 412 6.32 -5.28 -23.69
CA LEU A 412 5.03 -5.79 -24.15
C LEU A 412 4.19 -6.23 -22.94
N ASP A 413 2.86 -6.20 -23.08
CA ASP A 413 1.95 -6.53 -21.97
C ASP A 413 2.22 -7.93 -21.38
N HIS A 414 2.47 -8.93 -22.23
CA HIS A 414 2.80 -10.29 -21.78
C HIS A 414 4.16 -10.39 -21.07
N GLU A 415 5.12 -9.52 -21.40
CA GLU A 415 6.41 -9.45 -20.69
C GLU A 415 6.19 -8.86 -19.28
N ASN A 416 5.38 -7.80 -19.17
CA ASN A 416 4.99 -7.24 -17.87
C ASN A 416 4.15 -8.21 -17.02
N GLU A 417 3.24 -8.97 -17.64
CA GLU A 417 2.45 -10.03 -16.99
C GLU A 417 3.36 -11.15 -16.47
N TYR A 418 4.38 -11.52 -17.25
CA TYR A 418 5.40 -12.48 -16.82
C TYR A 418 6.19 -11.97 -15.61
N ILE A 419 6.64 -10.70 -15.65
CA ILE A 419 7.32 -10.03 -14.53
C ILE A 419 6.41 -10.00 -13.29
N PHE A 420 5.13 -9.69 -13.44
CA PHE A 420 4.15 -9.71 -12.36
C PHE A 420 4.08 -11.10 -11.70
N THR A 421 4.07 -12.14 -12.52
CA THR A 421 4.02 -13.52 -12.04
C THR A 421 5.29 -13.92 -11.27
N LEU A 422 6.46 -13.45 -11.71
CA LEU A 422 7.72 -13.64 -10.98
C LEU A 422 7.74 -12.86 -9.65
N ASN A 423 7.29 -11.60 -9.66
CA ASN A 423 7.16 -10.76 -8.48
C ASN A 423 6.22 -11.36 -7.44
N ASN A 424 5.06 -11.88 -7.86
CA ASN A 424 4.14 -12.57 -6.98
C ASN A 424 4.77 -13.84 -6.36
N THR A 425 5.60 -14.56 -7.13
CA THR A 425 6.34 -15.71 -6.61
C THR A 425 7.34 -15.30 -5.52
N MET A 426 8.08 -14.21 -5.72
CA MET A 426 8.99 -13.67 -4.69
C MET A 426 8.23 -13.19 -3.44
N HIS A 427 7.09 -12.54 -3.62
CA HIS A 427 6.24 -12.10 -2.52
C HIS A 427 5.74 -13.28 -1.69
N ILE A 428 5.18 -14.33 -2.32
CA ILE A 428 4.72 -15.54 -1.62
C ILE A 428 5.87 -16.20 -0.83
N LEU A 429 7.07 -16.28 -1.39
CA LEU A 429 8.24 -16.80 -0.69
C LEU A 429 8.63 -15.93 0.52
N SER A 430 8.52 -14.60 0.40
CA SER A 430 8.77 -13.70 1.53
C SER A 430 7.76 -13.89 2.67
N CYS A 431 6.49 -14.16 2.34
CA CYS A 431 5.47 -14.46 3.36
C CYS A 431 5.76 -15.78 4.09
N ARG A 432 6.29 -16.79 3.38
CA ARG A 432 6.67 -18.09 3.97
C ARG A 432 7.90 -17.99 4.89
N HIS A 433 8.78 -17.03 4.64
CA HIS A 433 10.04 -16.85 5.36
C HIS A 433 10.15 -15.43 5.95
N SER A 434 9.07 -14.92 6.54
CA SER A 434 8.96 -13.51 6.98
C SER A 434 10.01 -13.11 8.03
N ASP A 435 10.53 -14.09 8.77
CA ASP A 435 11.60 -13.97 9.76
C ASP A 435 12.97 -13.71 9.13
N ARG A 436 13.22 -14.14 7.89
CA ARG A 436 14.55 -14.05 7.23
C ARG A 436 14.55 -13.36 5.87
N LEU A 437 13.40 -13.29 5.21
CA LEU A 437 13.21 -12.76 3.87
C LEU A 437 12.24 -11.59 3.90
N LEU A 438 12.60 -10.50 3.22
CA LEU A 438 11.72 -9.36 2.99
C LEU A 438 11.61 -9.09 1.51
N TYR A 439 10.41 -8.77 1.07
CA TYR A 439 10.12 -8.35 -0.29
C TYR A 439 9.79 -6.87 -0.32
N PHE A 440 10.47 -6.13 -1.18
CA PHE A 440 10.28 -4.71 -1.36
C PHE A 440 9.76 -4.43 -2.78
N ASP A 441 8.49 -4.05 -2.89
CA ASP A 441 7.89 -3.73 -4.18
C ASP A 441 8.34 -2.34 -4.66
N THR A 442 9.27 -2.34 -5.61
CA THR A 442 9.78 -1.11 -6.22
C THR A 442 8.85 -0.56 -7.30
N ASN A 443 7.87 -1.34 -7.76
CA ASN A 443 7.09 -0.99 -8.95
C ASN A 443 6.15 0.19 -8.73
N ASN A 444 5.58 0.35 -7.53
CA ASN A 444 4.72 1.49 -7.22
C ASN A 444 5.47 2.84 -7.35
N VAL A 445 6.79 2.81 -7.15
CA VAL A 445 7.65 3.98 -7.29
C VAL A 445 8.12 4.13 -8.73
N VAL A 446 8.30 3.01 -9.43
CA VAL A 446 8.92 2.97 -10.76
C VAL A 446 7.92 3.09 -11.91
N ARG A 447 6.60 2.96 -11.65
CA ARG A 447 5.52 3.07 -12.65
C ARG A 447 5.61 4.34 -13.52
N ASP A 448 6.00 5.47 -12.93
CA ASP A 448 6.08 6.74 -13.64
C ASP A 448 7.37 6.88 -14.48
N PHE A 449 8.29 5.92 -14.40
CA PHE A 449 9.57 5.98 -15.08
C PHE A 449 9.57 5.11 -16.33
N VAL A 450 9.86 5.75 -17.48
CA VAL A 450 10.11 5.04 -18.73
C VAL A 450 11.48 4.36 -18.63
N LEU A 451 11.50 3.08 -18.28
CA LEU A 451 12.70 2.25 -18.39
C LEU A 451 12.94 1.94 -19.87
N ILE A 452 14.16 2.15 -20.34
CA ILE A 452 14.53 1.87 -21.73
C ILE A 452 14.75 0.35 -21.90
N ARG A 453 13.98 -0.28 -22.79
CA ARG A 453 13.92 -1.74 -23.02
C ARG A 453 15.27 -2.43 -23.11
N GLU A 454 16.20 -1.83 -23.86
CA GLU A 454 17.49 -2.47 -24.16
C GLU A 454 18.41 -2.58 -22.94
N HIS A 455 18.18 -1.78 -21.89
CA HIS A 455 19.12 -1.64 -20.78
C HIS A 455 18.50 -1.66 -19.38
N MET A 456 17.17 -1.68 -19.25
CA MET A 456 16.43 -1.60 -17.97
C MET A 456 17.05 -0.56 -17.02
N PHE A 457 17.42 0.60 -17.58
CA PHE A 457 18.18 1.62 -16.87
C PHE A 457 17.24 2.61 -16.18
N LEU A 458 17.42 2.79 -14.87
CA LEU A 458 16.70 3.80 -14.11
C LEU A 458 17.30 5.19 -14.36
N PRO A 459 16.49 6.19 -14.77
CA PRO A 459 16.93 7.59 -14.84
C PRO A 459 17.54 8.06 -13.51
N LYS A 460 18.45 9.03 -13.56
CA LYS A 460 19.16 9.53 -12.37
C LYS A 460 18.20 9.93 -11.24
N ASN A 461 17.13 10.65 -11.55
CA ASN A 461 16.14 11.09 -10.57
C ASN A 461 15.41 9.89 -9.92
N SER A 462 15.00 8.91 -10.73
CA SER A 462 14.38 7.67 -10.29
C SER A 462 15.28 6.86 -9.35
N ARG A 463 16.58 6.76 -9.66
CA ARG A 463 17.57 6.13 -8.77
C ARG A 463 17.67 6.84 -7.43
N HIS A 464 17.64 8.18 -7.42
CA HIS A 464 17.64 8.93 -6.16
C HIS A 464 16.42 8.63 -5.31
N VAL A 465 15.21 8.60 -5.89
CA VAL A 465 13.96 8.29 -5.16
C VAL A 465 13.98 6.86 -4.63
N LEU A 466 14.29 5.89 -5.50
CA LEU A 466 14.32 4.48 -5.13
C LEU A 466 15.38 4.19 -4.05
N ALA A 467 16.56 4.81 -4.15
CA ALA A 467 17.58 4.67 -3.12
C ALA A 467 17.18 5.31 -1.78
N THR A 468 16.43 6.41 -1.78
CA THR A 468 15.89 6.98 -0.53
C THR A 468 14.91 6.01 0.14
N LEU A 469 13.97 5.45 -0.62
CA LEU A 469 12.98 4.51 -0.09
C LEU A 469 13.62 3.21 0.38
N LEU A 470 14.57 2.68 -0.39
CA LEU A 470 15.32 1.49 -0.01
C LEU A 470 16.14 1.73 1.26
N ALA A 471 16.80 2.89 1.38
CA ALA A 471 17.53 3.27 2.58
C ALA A 471 16.63 3.34 3.82
N TYR A 472 15.43 3.93 3.68
CA TYR A 472 14.44 3.98 4.76
C TYR A 472 14.01 2.58 5.20
N ASN A 473 13.68 1.69 4.25
CA ASN A 473 13.25 0.33 4.55
C ASN A 473 14.38 -0.50 5.18
N ILE A 474 15.61 -0.39 4.66
CA ILE A 474 16.77 -1.06 5.26
C ILE A 474 16.97 -0.61 6.70
N HIS A 475 16.87 0.71 6.97
CA HIS A 475 17.04 1.25 8.31
C HIS A 475 15.95 0.75 9.28
N ALA A 476 14.69 0.75 8.85
CA ALA A 476 13.58 0.23 9.65
C ALA A 476 13.77 -1.26 10.00
N VAL A 477 14.22 -2.06 9.04
CA VAL A 477 14.48 -3.50 9.24
C VAL A 477 15.61 -3.72 10.24
N ILE A 478 16.72 -2.98 10.10
CA ILE A 478 17.86 -3.13 11.00
C ILE A 478 17.51 -2.67 12.42
N ASN A 479 16.78 -1.56 12.57
CA ASN A 479 16.35 -1.07 13.88
C ASN A 479 15.44 -2.09 14.59
N ASN A 480 14.48 -2.67 13.87
CA ASN A 480 13.61 -3.72 14.43
C ASN A 480 14.42 -4.95 14.88
N LEU A 481 15.44 -5.34 14.12
CA LEU A 481 16.33 -6.46 14.50
C LEU A 481 17.17 -6.13 15.74
N THR A 482 17.66 -4.90 15.86
CA THR A 482 18.38 -4.47 17.06
C THR A 482 17.48 -4.44 18.30
N GLU A 483 16.22 -4.01 18.16
CA GLU A 483 15.28 -4.02 19.28
C GLU A 483 14.93 -5.43 19.74
N ILE A 484 14.73 -6.37 18.81
CA ILE A 484 14.47 -7.78 19.15
C ILE A 484 15.66 -8.39 19.90
N ARG A 485 16.89 -8.16 19.42
CA ARG A 485 18.10 -8.65 20.11
C ARG A 485 18.25 -8.07 21.52
N LEU A 486 18.01 -6.76 21.68
CA LEU A 486 18.07 -6.12 22.99
C LEU A 486 17.00 -6.68 23.94
N ARG A 487 15.81 -7.02 23.43
CA ARG A 487 14.78 -7.70 24.24
C ARG A 487 15.24 -9.09 24.65
N ASP A 488 15.77 -9.90 23.74
CA ASP A 488 16.24 -11.25 24.06
C ASP A 488 17.39 -11.23 25.09
N GLU A 489 18.33 -10.30 24.97
CA GLU A 489 19.41 -10.08 25.95
C GLU A 489 18.88 -9.58 27.31
N SER A 490 17.86 -8.71 27.31
CA SER A 490 17.21 -8.24 28.55
C SER A 490 16.46 -9.35 29.28
N VAL A 491 15.81 -10.28 28.55
CA VAL A 491 15.12 -11.43 29.13
C VAL A 491 16.13 -12.38 29.76
N LEU A 492 17.24 -12.66 29.08
CA LEU A 492 18.31 -13.52 29.60
C LEU A 492 19.01 -12.93 30.83
N SER A 493 19.14 -11.61 30.93
CA SER A 493 19.73 -10.95 32.11
C SER A 493 18.75 -10.79 33.29
N SER A 494 17.44 -10.90 33.04
CA SER A 494 16.39 -10.82 34.06
C SER A 494 16.05 -12.15 34.75
N ILE A 495 16.65 -13.28 34.32
CA ILE A 495 16.52 -14.54 35.05
C ILE A 495 17.28 -14.38 36.37
N PRO A 496 16.60 -14.30 37.53
CA PRO A 496 17.29 -14.15 38.79
C PRO A 496 18.18 -15.38 38.99
N ASN A 497 19.48 -15.15 39.14
CA ASN A 497 20.38 -16.16 39.67
C ASN A 497 19.93 -16.48 41.10
N ASN A 498 19.00 -17.43 41.25
CA ASN A 498 18.63 -18.05 42.51
C ASN A 498 19.82 -18.90 43.01
N THR A 499 20.88 -18.22 43.40
CA THR A 499 21.80 -18.68 44.43
C THR A 499 21.36 -17.99 45.71
N ASP A 500 20.32 -18.56 46.34
CA ASP A 500 19.91 -18.24 47.71
C ASP A 500 21.06 -18.61 48.65
N ASN A 501 21.92 -17.63 48.93
CA ASN A 501 22.82 -17.67 50.06
C ASN A 501 21.99 -17.44 51.34
N ASN A 502 21.46 -18.52 51.90
CA ASN A 502 20.96 -18.54 53.26
C ASN A 502 22.10 -18.22 54.24
N SER A 503 22.16 -16.96 54.68
CA SER A 503 22.92 -16.53 55.85
C SER A 503 22.05 -15.63 56.72
N LEU A 504 21.18 -16.26 57.52
CA LEU A 504 20.60 -15.62 58.70
C LEU A 504 21.52 -15.93 59.89
N ASN A 505 22.38 -14.96 60.21
CA ASN A 505 22.91 -14.77 61.55
C ASN A 505 22.12 -13.63 62.19
N SER A 506 21.32 -13.93 63.22
CA SER A 506 20.99 -13.11 64.40
C SER A 506 19.99 -13.88 65.27
#